data_AF-A0A1X0B6Z6-F1
#
_entry.id   AF-A0A1X0B6Z6-F1
#
_cell.length_a   1.000
_cell.length_b   1.000
_cell.length_c   1.000
_cell.angle_alpha   90.00
_cell.angle_beta   90.00
_cell.angle_gamma   90.00
#
_symmetry.space_group_name_H-M   'P 1'
#
loop_
_entity.id
_entity.type
_entity.pdbx_description
1 polymer ?
#
loop_
_entity_poly.entity_id
_entity_poly.type
_entity_poly.pdbx_seq_one_letter_code
_entity_poly.pdbx_strand_id
1 'polypeptide(L)'
;MNLSLGQSILILVVYVLAVMRLVRLVNFDTVLDPLRIRIARRAQTAKLAGEEAEVNMQPIAAELHLRTMARWNTLAYFLGCPWCVGFWLSLATAILPVWLIGWPWWAAFGVALATSHLVGLAAPLTADEDMEIVENAE
;
A
#
# COMPACT_ATOMS: atom_id res chain seq x y z
N MET A 1 -22.48 -0.03 -24.75
CA MET A 1 -22.29 -1.19 -25.65
C MET A 1 -22.43 -2.43 -24.80
N ASN A 2 -23.37 -3.33 -25.10
CA ASN A 2 -23.52 -4.57 -24.32
C ASN A 2 -22.43 -5.55 -24.76
N LEU A 3 -21.43 -5.76 -23.91
CA LEU A 3 -20.41 -6.79 -24.08
C LEU A 3 -21.02 -8.18 -23.85
N SER A 4 -20.45 -9.20 -24.48
CA SER A 4 -20.82 -10.58 -24.13
C SER A 4 -20.39 -10.89 -22.69
N LEU A 5 -21.07 -11.82 -22.01
CA LEU A 5 -20.72 -12.23 -20.65
C LEU A 5 -19.25 -12.66 -20.55
N GLY A 6 -18.75 -13.36 -21.57
CA GLY A 6 -17.34 -13.79 -21.64
C GLY A 6 -16.37 -12.61 -21.66
N GLN A 7 -16.67 -11.54 -22.41
CA GLN A 7 -15.85 -10.33 -22.43
C GLN A 7 -15.86 -9.61 -21.07
N SER A 8 -17.01 -9.51 -20.43
CA SER A 8 -17.13 -8.89 -19.10
C SER A 8 -16.32 -9.63 -18.05
N ILE A 9 -16.38 -10.97 -18.04
CA ILE A 9 -15.58 -11.80 -17.13
C ILE A 9 -14.09 -11.63 -17.41
N LEU A 10 -13.68 -11.66 -18.69
CA LEU A 10 -12.28 -11.47 -19.07
C LEU A 10 -11.73 -10.12 -18.56
N ILE A 11 -12.49 -9.03 -18.72
CA ILE A 11 -12.11 -7.70 -18.22
C ILE A 11 -11.92 -7.72 -16.71
N LEU A 12 -12.85 -8.32 -15.96
CA LEU A 12 -12.77 -8.39 -14.50
C LEU A 12 -11.58 -9.23 -14.03
N VAL A 13 -11.30 -10.38 -14.67
CA VAL A 13 -10.15 -11.23 -14.33
C VAL A 13 -8.83 -10.50 -14.60
N VAL A 14 -8.68 -9.91 -15.79
CA VAL A 14 -7.48 -9.12 -16.14
C VAL A 14 -7.30 -7.96 -15.17
N TYR A 15 -8.39 -7.28 -14.81
CA TYR A 15 -8.38 -6.21 -13.82
C TYR A 15 -7.88 -6.69 -12.45
N VAL A 16 -8.43 -7.79 -11.91
CA VAL A 16 -7.99 -8.36 -10.62
C VAL A 16 -6.51 -8.72 -10.66
N LEU A 17 -6.04 -9.39 -11.72
CA LEU A 17 -4.63 -9.75 -11.88
C LEU A 17 -3.72 -8.52 -11.97
N ALA A 18 -4.16 -7.47 -12.66
CA ALA A 18 -3.42 -6.21 -12.73
C ALA A 18 -3.31 -5.54 -11.35
N VAL A 19 -4.40 -5.48 -10.57
CA VAL A 19 -4.40 -4.95 -9.21
C VAL A 19 -3.46 -5.77 -8.32
N MET A 20 -3.52 -7.11 -8.37
CA MET A 20 -2.59 -7.98 -7.63
C MET A 20 -1.13 -7.68 -7.98
N ARG A 21 -0.81 -7.49 -9.26
CA ARG A 21 0.55 -7.16 -9.69
C ARG A 21 1.01 -5.81 -9.18
N LEU A 22 0.15 -4.79 -9.24
CA LEU A 22 0.45 -3.46 -8.74
C LEU A 22 0.65 -3.45 -7.21
N VAL A 23 -0.16 -4.20 -6.47
CA VAL A 23 -0.01 -4.36 -5.02
C VAL A 23 1.32 -5.03 -4.70
N ARG A 24 1.73 -6.04 -5.48
CA ARG A 24 3.06 -6.66 -5.33
C ARG A 24 4.18 -5.66 -5.63
N LEU A 25 4.03 -4.86 -6.68
CA LEU A 25 5.00 -3.82 -7.03
C LEU A 25 5.18 -2.78 -5.91
N VAL A 26 4.11 -2.48 -5.18
CA VAL A 26 4.15 -1.54 -4.04
C VAL A 26 4.76 -2.14 -2.78
N ASN A 27 4.44 -3.40 -2.44
CA ASN A 27 4.78 -3.98 -1.14
C ASN A 27 6.10 -4.78 -1.16
N PHE A 28 6.42 -5.44 -2.27
CA PHE A 28 7.48 -6.46 -2.32
C PHE A 28 8.55 -6.20 -3.39
N ASP A 29 8.32 -5.27 -4.32
CA ASP A 29 9.26 -5.03 -5.42
C ASP A 29 10.28 -3.96 -5.06
N THR A 30 11.54 -4.27 -5.32
CA THR A 30 12.73 -3.43 -5.09
C THR A 30 12.64 -2.05 -5.71
N VAL A 31 11.75 -1.84 -6.69
CA VAL A 31 11.49 -0.53 -7.32
C VAL A 31 11.05 0.52 -6.29
N LEU A 32 10.26 0.14 -5.28
CA LEU A 32 9.76 1.07 -4.25
C LEU A 32 10.55 0.99 -2.93
N ASP A 33 11.53 0.10 -2.80
CA ASP A 33 12.45 0.06 -1.66
C ASP A 33 13.16 1.38 -1.40
N PRO A 34 13.67 2.14 -2.39
CA PRO A 34 14.29 3.44 -2.15
C PRO A 34 13.32 4.42 -1.49
N LEU A 35 12.04 4.36 -1.85
CA LEU A 35 11.00 5.21 -1.26
C LEU A 35 10.69 4.75 0.17
N ARG A 36 10.57 3.44 0.39
CA ARG A 36 10.34 2.84 1.71
C ARG A 36 11.47 3.17 2.68
N ILE A 37 12.72 3.07 2.25
CA ILE A 37 13.92 3.46 3.01
C ILE A 37 13.91 4.97 3.30
N ARG A 38 13.53 5.82 2.35
CA ARG A 38 13.42 7.28 2.59
C ARG A 38 12.38 7.61 3.66
N ILE A 39 11.26 6.91 3.67
CA ILE A 39 10.19 7.09 4.68
C ILE A 39 10.68 6.58 6.05
N ALA A 40 11.32 5.42 6.10
CA ALA A 40 11.90 4.87 7.33
C ALA A 40 12.99 5.80 7.90
N ARG A 41 13.89 6.32 7.05
CA ARG A 41 14.90 7.31 7.46
C ARG A 41 14.26 8.56 8.03
N ARG A 42 13.17 9.07 7.42
CA ARG A 42 12.44 10.24 7.95
C ARG A 42 11.84 10.00 9.34
N ALA A 43 11.30 8.81 9.58
CA ALA A 43 10.82 8.43 10.89
C ALA A 43 11.98 8.37 11.91
N GLN A 44 13.11 7.80 11.53
CA GLN A 44 14.29 7.70 12.39
C GLN A 44 14.92 9.07 12.68
N THR A 45 15.01 9.97 11.70
CA THR A 45 15.49 11.35 11.93
C THR A 45 14.57 12.13 12.87
N ALA A 46 13.24 11.91 12.78
CA ALA A 46 12.29 12.54 13.68
C ALA A 46 12.41 12.00 15.11
N LYS A 47 12.71 10.70 15.27
CA LYS A 47 12.97 10.08 16.57
C LYS A 47 14.23 10.67 17.23
N LEU A 48 15.34 10.72 16.49
CA LEU A 48 16.61 11.28 16.97
C LEU A 48 16.46 12.76 17.39
N ALA A 49 15.76 13.57 16.59
CA ALA A 49 15.49 14.97 16.94
C ALA A 49 14.59 15.11 18.18
N GLY A 50 13.68 14.17 18.42
CA GLY A 50 12.86 14.12 19.64
C GLY A 50 13.68 13.79 20.88
N GLU A 51 14.56 12.78 20.79
CA GLU A 51 15.48 12.40 21.87
C GLU A 51 16.44 13.55 22.20
N GLU A 52 16.97 14.25 21.20
CA GLU A 52 17.83 15.42 21.39
C GLU A 52 17.09 16.59 22.06
N ALA A 53 15.82 16.83 21.70
CA ALA A 53 14.99 17.84 22.35
C ALA A 53 14.67 17.49 23.82
N GLU A 54 14.51 16.20 24.13
CA GLU A 54 14.32 15.71 25.51
C GLU A 54 15.57 15.91 26.37
N VAL A 55 16.75 15.56 25.84
CA VAL A 55 18.05 15.80 26.51
C VAL A 55 18.28 17.30 26.77
N ASN A 56 17.89 18.15 25.83
CA ASN A 56 17.97 19.60 25.96
C ASN A 56 16.85 20.22 26.83
N MET A 57 16.03 19.40 27.50
CA MET A 57 14.90 19.81 28.35
C MET A 57 13.91 20.75 27.65
N GLN A 58 13.65 20.50 26.35
CA GLN A 58 12.69 21.25 25.54
C GLN A 58 11.42 20.40 25.30
N PRO A 59 10.47 20.36 26.26
CA PRO A 59 9.34 19.42 26.22
C PRO A 59 8.40 19.65 25.02
N ILE A 60 8.20 20.91 24.61
CA ILE A 60 7.31 21.26 23.49
C ILE A 60 7.88 20.78 22.16
N ALA A 61 9.19 20.91 21.96
CA ALA A 61 9.86 20.44 20.76
C ALA A 61 9.86 18.90 20.68
N ALA A 62 10.13 18.23 21.81
CA ALA A 62 10.07 16.77 21.91
C ALA A 62 8.69 16.21 21.51
N GLU A 63 7.59 16.80 22.02
CA GLU A 63 6.24 16.35 21.68
C GLU A 63 5.91 16.50 20.19
N LEU A 64 6.38 17.58 19.56
CA LEU A 64 6.15 17.83 18.13
C LEU A 64 6.90 16.83 17.24
N HIS A 65 8.13 16.47 17.63
CA HIS A 65 8.92 15.43 16.96
C HIS A 65 8.30 14.03 17.13
N LEU A 66 7.75 13.70 18.31
CA LEU A 66 7.01 12.45 18.54
C LEU A 66 5.77 12.35 17.64
N ARG A 67 4.98 13.44 17.50
CA ARG A 67 3.82 13.46 16.59
C ARG A 67 4.23 13.25 15.14
N THR A 68 5.34 13.85 14.72
CA THR A 68 5.86 13.70 13.36
C THR A 68 6.32 12.27 13.10
N MET A 69 7.05 11.67 14.05
CA MET A 69 7.45 10.27 13.99
C MET A 69 6.23 9.35 13.86
N ALA A 70 5.19 9.54 14.66
CA ALA A 70 3.97 8.73 14.61
C ALA A 70 3.33 8.74 13.21
N ARG A 71 3.23 9.91 12.57
CA ARG A 71 2.67 10.03 11.20
C ARG A 71 3.46 9.24 10.16
N TRP A 72 4.80 9.33 10.21
CA TRP A 72 5.66 8.58 9.29
C TRP A 72 5.60 7.07 9.53
N ASN A 73 5.46 6.65 10.79
CA ASN A 73 5.34 5.24 11.14
C ASN A 73 4.00 4.64 10.68
N THR A 74 2.89 5.38 10.82
CA THR A 74 1.60 4.98 10.25
C THR A 74 1.67 4.83 8.74
N LEU A 75 2.34 5.75 8.05
CA LEU A 75 2.50 5.70 6.60
C LEU A 75 3.37 4.51 6.15
N ALA A 76 4.45 4.21 6.89
CA ALA A 76 5.26 3.03 6.67
C ALA A 76 4.46 1.72 6.87
N TYR A 77 3.59 1.67 7.90
CA TYR A 77 2.69 0.55 8.13
C TYR A 77 1.69 0.36 6.98
N PHE A 78 1.08 1.44 6.48
CA PHE A 78 0.14 1.39 5.35
C PHE A 78 0.79 0.87 4.07
N LEU A 79 2.04 1.26 3.79
CA LEU A 79 2.79 0.82 2.61
C LEU A 79 3.36 -0.60 2.74
N GLY A 80 3.46 -1.13 3.96
CA GLY A 80 3.87 -2.52 4.21
C GLY A 80 2.71 -3.51 4.28
N CYS A 81 1.47 -3.03 4.38
CA CYS A 81 0.29 -3.90 4.45
C CYS A 81 -0.30 -4.11 3.04
N PRO A 82 -0.15 -5.30 2.44
CA PRO A 82 -0.65 -5.57 1.10
C PRO A 82 -2.18 -5.46 1.02
N TRP A 83 -2.88 -5.71 2.12
CA TRP A 83 -4.33 -5.58 2.18
C TRP A 83 -4.80 -4.12 2.11
N CYS A 84 -4.11 -3.22 2.81
CA CYS A 84 -4.41 -1.79 2.77
C CYS A 84 -4.16 -1.21 1.38
N VAL A 85 -3.01 -1.52 0.79
CA VAL A 85 -2.68 -1.06 -0.57
C VAL A 85 -3.69 -1.64 -1.56
N GLY A 86 -4.04 -2.92 -1.45
CA GLY A 86 -5.03 -3.58 -2.30
C GLY A 86 -6.41 -2.92 -2.25
N PHE A 87 -6.89 -2.55 -1.07
CA PHE A 87 -8.15 -1.83 -0.90
C PHE A 87 -8.15 -0.44 -1.54
N TRP A 88 -7.12 0.37 -1.28
CA TRP A 88 -7.07 1.72 -1.83
C TRP A 88 -6.87 1.71 -3.34
N LEU A 89 -6.04 0.80 -3.84
CA LEU A 89 -5.81 0.64 -5.26
C LEU A 89 -7.09 0.19 -5.97
N SER A 90 -7.77 -0.85 -5.45
CA SER A 90 -9.01 -1.33 -6.05
C SER A 90 -10.11 -0.28 -6.03
N LEU A 91 -10.23 0.51 -4.96
CA LEU A 91 -11.20 1.60 -4.87
C LEU A 91 -10.92 2.71 -5.91
N ALA A 92 -9.64 3.07 -6.10
CA ALA A 92 -9.25 4.08 -7.08
C ALA A 92 -9.48 3.60 -8.53
N THR A 93 -9.29 2.32 -8.81
CA THR A 93 -9.31 1.79 -10.19
C THR A 93 -10.60 1.08 -10.58
N ALA A 94 -11.50 0.73 -9.66
CA ALA A 94 -12.69 -0.06 -9.96
C ALA A 94 -13.69 0.63 -10.90
N ILE A 95 -13.59 1.95 -11.08
CA ILE A 95 -14.41 2.68 -12.03
C ILE A 95 -14.10 2.31 -13.49
N LEU A 96 -12.85 1.93 -13.80
CA LEU A 96 -12.41 1.55 -15.14
C LEU A 96 -13.16 0.31 -15.68
N PRO A 97 -13.15 -0.86 -15.02
CA PRO A 97 -13.86 -2.03 -15.52
C PRO A 97 -15.36 -1.80 -15.60
N VAL A 98 -15.95 -1.06 -14.63
CA VAL A 98 -17.38 -0.74 -14.63
C VAL A 98 -17.77 0.13 -15.82
N TRP A 99 -16.97 1.15 -16.12
CA TRP A 99 -17.20 2.02 -17.27
C TRP A 99 -17.04 1.27 -18.60
N LEU A 100 -16.01 0.42 -18.72
CA LEU A 100 -15.78 -0.41 -19.92
C LEU A 100 -16.91 -1.41 -20.19
N ILE A 101 -17.47 -2.02 -19.14
CA ILE A 101 -18.58 -2.98 -19.25
C ILE A 101 -19.92 -2.27 -19.48
N GLY A 102 -20.01 -0.97 -19.19
CA GLY A 102 -21.25 -0.21 -19.25
C GLY A 102 -22.19 -0.48 -18.07
N TRP A 103 -21.64 -0.91 -16.95
CA TRP A 103 -22.38 -1.09 -15.70
C TRP A 103 -22.64 0.26 -15.01
N PRO A 104 -23.67 0.33 -14.14
CA PRO A 104 -23.90 1.53 -13.36
C PRO A 104 -22.74 1.80 -12.40
N TRP A 105 -22.43 3.07 -12.17
CA TRP A 105 -21.26 3.50 -11.40
C TRP A 105 -21.19 2.91 -9.98
N TRP A 106 -22.32 2.62 -9.34
CA TRP A 106 -22.37 2.03 -8.00
C TRP A 106 -21.82 0.60 -7.95
N ALA A 107 -21.78 -0.12 -9.07
CA ALA A 107 -21.14 -1.43 -9.14
C ALA A 107 -19.63 -1.37 -8.86
N ALA A 108 -19.01 -0.19 -8.99
CA ALA A 108 -17.59 0.01 -8.69
C ALA A 108 -17.26 -0.31 -7.23
N PHE A 109 -18.17 -0.03 -6.29
CA PHE A 109 -17.96 -0.39 -4.89
C PHE A 109 -17.92 -1.90 -4.67
N GLY A 110 -18.84 -2.64 -5.29
CA GLY A 110 -18.86 -4.10 -5.21
C GLY A 110 -17.62 -4.72 -5.84
N VAL A 111 -17.21 -4.21 -7.02
CA VAL A 111 -15.98 -4.65 -7.71
C VAL A 111 -14.74 -4.34 -6.87
N ALA A 112 -14.65 -3.15 -6.27
CA ALA A 112 -13.54 -2.74 -5.43
C ALA A 112 -13.38 -3.66 -4.21
N LEU A 113 -14.48 -3.93 -3.49
CA LEU A 113 -14.49 -4.78 -2.30
C LEU A 113 -14.16 -6.24 -2.62
N ALA A 114 -14.75 -6.78 -3.69
CA ALA A 114 -14.45 -8.14 -4.13
C ALA A 114 -12.97 -8.28 -4.52
N THR A 115 -12.45 -7.30 -5.27
CA THR A 115 -11.04 -7.30 -5.69
C THR A 115 -10.10 -7.18 -4.49
N SER A 116 -10.38 -6.29 -3.53
CA SER A 116 -9.55 -6.14 -2.33
C SER A 116 -9.54 -7.39 -1.45
N HIS A 117 -10.67 -8.10 -1.39
CA HIS A 117 -10.75 -9.38 -0.67
C HIS A 117 -9.86 -10.44 -1.33
N LEU A 118 -9.93 -10.58 -2.66
CA LEU A 118 -9.09 -11.52 -3.42
C LEU A 118 -7.59 -11.19 -3.28
N VAL A 119 -7.22 -9.92 -3.35
CA VAL A 119 -5.84 -9.47 -3.14
C VAL A 119 -5.36 -9.84 -1.73
N GLY A 120 -6.21 -9.67 -0.71
CA GLY A 120 -5.86 -10.04 0.67
C GLY A 120 -5.63 -11.51 0.89
N LEU A 121 -6.51 -12.34 0.32
CA LEU A 121 -6.37 -13.79 0.38
C LEU A 121 -5.10 -14.26 -0.34
N ALA A 122 -4.72 -13.59 -1.43
CA ALA A 122 -3.54 -13.92 -2.22
C ALA A 122 -2.22 -13.31 -1.68
N ALA A 123 -2.30 -12.33 -0.78
CA ALA A 123 -1.12 -11.63 -0.29
C ALA A 123 -0.15 -12.53 0.51
N PRO A 124 -0.60 -13.38 1.46
CA PRO A 124 0.31 -14.31 2.15
C PRO A 124 0.96 -15.31 1.19
N LEU A 125 0.24 -15.73 0.14
CA LEU A 125 0.72 -16.71 -0.85
C LEU A 125 1.85 -16.16 -1.74
N THR A 126 2.04 -14.85 -1.75
CA THR A 126 3.03 -14.14 -2.60
C THR A 126 3.99 -13.29 -1.80
N ALA A 127 3.87 -13.29 -0.47
CA ALA A 127 4.87 -12.76 0.43
C ALA A 127 6.06 -13.73 0.38
N ASP A 128 7.11 -13.35 -0.33
CA ASP A 128 8.37 -14.06 -0.30
C ASP A 128 8.83 -14.09 1.18
N GLU A 129 8.74 -15.26 1.85
CA GLU A 129 9.10 -15.44 3.28
C GLU A 129 10.60 -15.19 3.57
N ASP A 130 11.42 -14.95 2.53
CA ASP A 130 12.88 -14.94 2.61
C ASP A 130 13.55 -13.65 2.09
N MET A 131 13.02 -12.46 2.39
CA MET A 131 13.80 -11.23 2.20
C MET A 131 14.66 -10.95 3.44
N GLU A 132 15.74 -11.73 3.58
CA GLU A 132 16.80 -11.48 4.56
C GLU A 132 17.47 -10.14 4.23
N ILE A 133 17.15 -9.11 5.02
CA ILE A 133 17.84 -7.82 4.96
C ILE A 133 19.24 -8.06 5.52
N VAL A 134 20.21 -8.33 4.66
CA VAL A 134 21.61 -8.35 5.06
C VAL A 134 22.02 -6.91 5.40
N GLU A 135 22.10 -6.61 6.69
CA GLU A 135 22.89 -5.49 7.20
C GLU A 135 24.35 -5.74 6.82
N ASN A 136 24.76 -5.31 5.62
CA ASN A 136 26.18 -5.17 5.30
C ASN A 136 26.72 -3.97 6.10
N ALA A 137 27.10 -4.26 7.34
CA ALA A 137 28.01 -3.44 8.12
C ALA A 137 29.42 -3.98 7.92
N GLU A 138 30.12 -3.45 6.90
CA GLU A 138 31.58 -3.35 6.88
C GLU A 138 31.97 -1.95 6.41
#